data_AF-A0A2B4RUB5-F1
#
_entry.id   AF-A0A2B4RUB5-F1
#
_cell.length_a   1.000
_cell.length_b   1.000
_cell.length_c   1.000
_cell.angle_alpha   90.00
_cell.angle_beta   90.00
_cell.angle_gamma   90.00
#
_symmetry.space_group_name_H-M   'P 1'
#
loop_
_entity.id
_entity.type
_entity.pdbx_description
1 polymer ?
#
loop_
_entity_poly.entity_id
_entity_poly.type
_entity_poly.pdbx_seq_one_letter_code
_entity_poly.pdbx_strand_id
1 'polypeptide(L)'
;MDRMAAARGAIVSFRFDELQSSGAHILESDEVDKTLSMLLQEEEELSGETLSLHHTGLTHKLSKLSGVVQEHKQKYKSSLESSQTDNTQMNSTLKQLEESVSQMVALYGGQEGGNDSESFLSQLPYDSYYTSEERFTGELTAYTKKQFFEGIAEMAGGQEKSRYELLEISDPSTLLVRGENNEVNLNDCEELARLQSVYASSESRRIHNMATATGVTAAVKAAEEKLRNSSWETNTPSSDMLSAKLTEAQKALSQVKMEIGELTEKALPGLVQELGELQATSILKGDYELKIARQDYFTSKQDQVITQLLLQRSRHEFLSMALEVEGRKNRDVHRLFSTLESTLGDAVKGIDARFRIADGLSQFDELLVTLEKSIKDIIKDCEAKKKVLRSDSLKLMERELFIYFFTDPPRLKRAIAELSARVDAQIISTK
;
A
#
# COMPACT_ATOMS: atom_id res chain seq x y z
N MET A 1 9.58 76.14 36.92
CA MET A 1 10.28 77.43 36.74
C MET A 1 10.43 78.18 38.07
N ASP A 2 9.42 78.22 38.95
CA ASP A 2 9.52 78.98 40.22
C ASP A 2 10.55 78.50 41.26
N ARG A 3 10.91 77.21 41.30
CA ARG A 3 11.95 76.72 42.23
C ARG A 3 13.38 77.06 41.81
N MET A 4 13.62 77.31 40.52
CA MET A 4 14.93 77.80 40.04
C MET A 4 15.09 79.31 40.28
N ALA A 5 14.00 80.08 40.21
CA ALA A 5 14.01 81.51 40.56
C ALA A 5 14.37 81.74 42.05
N ALA A 6 13.89 80.89 42.95
CA ALA A 6 14.21 80.97 44.37
C ALA A 6 15.66 80.57 44.70
N ALA A 7 16.25 79.62 43.96
CA ALA A 7 17.66 79.27 44.10
C ALA A 7 18.60 80.34 43.50
N ARG A 8 18.18 80.99 42.41
CA ARG A 8 18.87 82.15 41.81
C ARG A 8 18.96 83.34 42.77
N GLY A 9 17.88 83.65 43.50
CA GLY A 9 17.88 84.71 44.51
C GLY A 9 18.82 84.45 45.70
N ALA A 10 19.00 83.19 46.10
CA ALA A 10 19.86 82.83 47.23
C ALA A 10 21.36 82.84 46.89
N ILE A 11 21.74 82.49 45.65
CA ILE A 11 23.15 82.50 45.20
C ILE A 11 23.64 83.93 44.95
N VAL A 12 22.77 84.81 44.43
CA VAL A 12 23.09 86.24 44.24
C VAL A 12 23.27 86.95 45.58
N SER A 13 22.47 86.60 46.61
CA SER A 13 22.64 87.17 47.96
C SER A 13 23.92 86.70 48.65
N PHE A 14 24.39 85.48 48.40
CA PHE A 14 25.60 84.95 49.07
C PHE A 14 26.91 85.50 48.48
N ARG A 15 26.96 85.79 47.17
CA ARG A 15 28.15 86.38 46.53
C ARG A 15 28.28 87.90 46.72
N PHE A 16 27.20 88.60 47.03
CA PHE A 16 27.24 90.05 47.31
C PHE A 16 27.86 90.35 48.68
N ASP A 17 27.61 89.49 49.68
CA ASP A 17 28.21 89.61 51.02
C ASP A 17 29.73 89.28 51.03
N GLU A 18 30.21 88.41 50.14
CA GLU A 18 31.65 88.12 49.99
C GLU A 18 32.42 89.24 49.28
N LEU A 19 31.74 90.07 48.45
CA LEU A 19 32.35 91.19 47.74
C LEU A 19 32.48 92.47 48.59
N GLN A 20 31.74 92.59 49.69
CA GLN A 20 31.92 93.69 50.67
C GLN A 20 33.09 93.48 51.64
N SER A 21 33.63 92.24 51.72
CA SER A 21 34.72 91.88 52.64
C SER A 21 36.13 92.02 52.03
N SER A 22 36.27 92.35 50.74
CA SER A 22 37.57 92.53 50.09
C SER A 22 37.79 94.02 49.79
N GLY A 23 38.61 94.67 50.60
CA GLY A 23 39.04 96.04 50.36
C GLY A 23 39.84 96.14 49.06
N ALA A 24 39.20 96.60 47.99
CA ALA A 24 39.84 96.99 46.74
C ALA A 24 39.09 98.21 46.16
N HIS A 25 39.88 99.07 45.50
CA HIS A 25 39.56 100.38 44.97
C HIS A 25 38.20 100.54 44.27
N ILE A 26 37.66 101.77 44.34
CA ILE A 26 36.56 102.29 43.51
C ILE A 26 36.89 101.98 42.04
N LEU A 27 36.25 100.96 41.48
CA LEU A 27 36.10 100.78 40.04
C LEU A 27 34.88 101.61 39.62
N GLU A 28 35.01 102.35 38.52
CA GLU A 28 33.95 103.18 37.97
C GLU A 28 32.71 102.31 37.63
N SER A 29 31.51 102.89 37.78
CA SER A 29 30.21 102.23 37.54
C SER A 29 30.12 101.46 36.21
N ASP A 30 30.92 101.87 35.22
CA ASP A 30 30.96 101.30 33.88
C ASP A 30 31.65 99.92 33.80
N GLU A 31 32.58 99.59 34.71
CA GLU A 31 33.24 98.27 34.77
C GLU A 31 32.40 97.24 35.52
N VAL A 32 31.63 97.67 36.52
CA VAL A 32 30.67 96.79 37.21
C VAL A 32 29.51 96.44 36.29
N ASP A 33 28.97 97.40 35.54
CA ASP A 33 27.91 97.12 34.57
C ASP A 33 28.40 96.25 33.41
N LYS A 34 29.66 96.40 32.96
CA LYS A 34 30.26 95.50 31.96
C LYS A 34 30.44 94.08 32.48
N THR A 35 30.95 93.92 33.69
CA THR A 35 31.18 92.60 34.30
C THR A 35 29.86 91.90 34.63
N LEU A 36 28.83 92.65 35.06
CA LEU A 36 27.48 92.13 35.26
C LEU A 36 26.82 91.71 33.95
N SER A 37 26.99 92.51 32.89
CA SER A 37 26.48 92.19 31.54
C SER A 37 27.15 90.93 30.97
N MET A 38 28.47 90.79 31.17
CA MET A 38 29.21 89.59 30.77
C MET A 38 28.77 88.36 31.56
N LEU A 39 28.58 88.46 32.88
CA LEU A 39 28.15 87.32 33.71
C LEU A 39 26.70 86.91 33.45
N LEU A 40 25.80 87.85 33.14
CA LEU A 40 24.44 87.55 32.71
C LEU A 40 24.43 86.87 31.34
N GLN A 41 25.26 87.35 30.42
CA GLN A 41 25.41 86.72 29.10
C GLN A 41 26.03 85.32 29.22
N GLU A 42 27.01 85.12 30.09
CA GLU A 42 27.64 83.82 30.35
C GLU A 42 26.68 82.85 31.07
N GLU A 43 25.81 83.32 31.98
CA GLU A 43 24.76 82.49 32.61
C GLU A 43 23.66 82.11 31.60
N GLU A 44 23.29 83.03 30.71
CA GLU A 44 22.28 82.80 29.66
C GLU A 44 22.83 81.85 28.57
N GLU A 45 24.11 81.99 28.20
CA GLU A 45 24.83 81.07 27.31
C GLU A 45 25.00 79.67 27.95
N LEU A 46 25.42 79.56 29.22
CA LEU A 46 25.54 78.28 29.93
C LEU A 46 24.18 77.60 30.15
N SER A 47 23.12 78.35 30.47
CA SER A 47 21.76 77.81 30.60
C SER A 47 21.19 77.39 29.24
N GLY A 48 21.52 78.11 28.17
CA GLY A 48 21.15 77.78 26.80
C GLY A 48 21.87 76.54 26.27
N GLU A 49 23.18 76.45 26.47
CA GLU A 49 23.99 75.29 26.09
C GLU A 49 23.61 74.03 26.86
N THR A 50 23.36 74.13 28.17
CA THR A 50 22.94 72.96 28.97
C THR A 50 21.54 72.45 28.59
N LEU A 51 20.58 73.35 28.30
CA LEU A 51 19.28 72.94 27.74
C LEU A 51 19.42 72.38 26.32
N SER A 52 20.26 72.97 25.48
CA SER A 52 20.51 72.53 24.11
C SER A 52 21.14 71.13 24.07
N LEU A 53 22.11 70.85 24.95
CA LEU A 53 22.72 69.53 25.09
C LEU A 53 21.72 68.49 25.61
N HIS A 54 20.90 68.83 26.60
CA HIS A 54 19.83 67.96 27.09
C HIS A 54 18.77 67.68 26.02
N HIS A 55 18.37 68.72 25.28
CA HIS A 55 17.43 68.60 24.18
C HIS A 55 18.00 67.71 23.07
N THR A 56 19.25 67.94 22.67
CA THR A 56 19.94 67.13 21.66
C THR A 56 20.11 65.67 22.11
N GLY A 57 20.46 65.45 23.38
CA GLY A 57 20.58 64.11 23.96
C GLY A 57 19.25 63.37 24.08
N LEU A 58 18.17 64.06 24.44
CA LEU A 58 16.81 63.50 24.45
C LEU A 58 16.30 63.21 23.03
N THR A 59 16.53 64.11 22.08
CA THR A 59 16.17 63.95 20.68
C THR A 59 16.93 62.78 20.03
N HIS A 60 18.20 62.59 20.37
CA HIS A 60 18.97 61.42 19.92
C HIS A 60 18.43 60.12 20.53
N LYS A 61 18.10 60.09 21.83
CA LYS A 61 17.45 58.93 22.46
C LYS A 61 16.07 58.64 21.85
N LEU A 62 15.29 59.67 21.56
CA LEU A 62 13.98 59.57 20.90
C LEU A 62 14.12 59.03 19.48
N SER A 63 15.10 59.51 18.70
CA SER A 63 15.41 59.02 17.36
C SER A 63 15.84 57.56 17.38
N LYS A 64 16.71 57.16 18.33
CA LYS A 64 17.10 55.76 18.53
C LYS A 64 15.91 54.89 18.92
N LEU A 65 15.04 55.35 19.83
CA LEU A 65 13.82 54.64 20.19
C LEU A 65 12.88 54.51 18.98
N SER A 66 12.73 55.57 18.20
CA SER A 66 11.90 55.59 16.98
C SER A 66 12.41 54.58 15.95
N GLY A 67 13.73 54.49 15.76
CA GLY A 67 14.35 53.49 14.88
C GLY A 67 14.05 52.06 15.33
N VAL A 68 14.22 51.78 16.63
CA VAL A 68 13.91 50.46 17.21
C VAL A 68 12.41 50.12 17.08
N VAL A 69 11.52 51.06 17.39
CA VAL A 69 10.06 50.88 17.23
C VAL A 69 9.70 50.57 15.78
N GLN A 70 10.32 51.27 14.82
CA GLN A 70 10.05 51.05 13.41
C GLN A 70 10.57 49.69 12.92
N GLU A 71 11.74 49.25 13.40
CA GLU A 71 12.27 47.91 13.14
C GLU A 71 11.35 46.81 13.69
N HIS A 72 10.90 46.94 14.94
CA HIS A 72 9.97 45.99 15.54
C HIS A 72 8.60 45.99 14.84
N LYS A 73 8.11 47.16 14.40
CA LYS A 73 6.88 47.26 13.63
C LYS A 73 6.99 46.56 12.28
N GLN A 74 8.14 46.71 11.59
CA GLN A 74 8.40 46.02 10.34
C GLN A 74 8.49 44.50 10.55
N LYS A 75 9.21 44.04 11.58
CA LYS A 75 9.30 42.62 11.96
C LYS A 75 7.93 42.03 12.28
N TYR A 76 7.10 42.75 13.05
CA TYR A 76 5.74 42.33 13.35
C TYR A 76 4.89 42.22 12.09
N LYS A 77 4.95 43.22 11.20
CA LYS A 77 4.22 43.20 9.93
C LYS A 77 4.62 42.00 9.07
N SER A 78 5.91 41.73 8.91
CA SER A 78 6.39 40.56 8.17
C SER A 78 5.96 39.24 8.82
N SER A 79 5.99 39.15 10.15
CA SER A 79 5.51 37.96 10.87
C SER A 79 4.00 37.77 10.73
N LEU A 80 3.22 38.85 10.68
CA LEU A 80 1.78 38.82 10.49
C LEU A 80 1.42 38.37 9.07
N GLU A 81 2.08 38.91 8.06
CA GLU A 81 1.89 38.52 6.66
C GLU A 81 2.28 37.05 6.43
N SER A 82 3.38 36.59 7.04
CA SER A 82 3.77 35.17 7.04
C SER A 82 2.70 34.30 7.68
N SER A 83 2.24 34.67 8.89
CA SER A 83 1.21 33.89 9.60
C SER A 83 -0.12 33.84 8.85
N GLN A 84 -0.52 34.93 8.18
CA GLN A 84 -1.71 34.96 7.33
C GLN A 84 -1.56 34.03 6.12
N THR A 85 -0.39 34.05 5.48
CA THR A 85 -0.08 33.17 4.36
C THR A 85 -0.12 31.70 4.81
N ASP A 86 0.54 31.36 5.91
CA ASP A 86 0.56 30.01 6.48
C ASP A 86 -0.86 29.54 6.84
N ASN A 87 -1.70 30.42 7.38
CA ASN A 87 -3.10 30.11 7.71
C ASN A 87 -3.93 29.81 6.45
N THR A 88 -3.80 30.63 5.40
CA THR A 88 -4.49 30.35 4.12
C THR A 88 -4.05 29.04 3.49
N GLN A 89 -2.74 28.74 3.55
CA GLN A 89 -2.20 27.48 3.06
C GLN A 89 -2.75 26.30 3.89
N MET A 90 -2.73 26.38 5.22
CA MET A 90 -3.26 25.34 6.10
C MET A 90 -4.76 25.08 5.85
N ASN A 91 -5.56 26.13 5.68
CA ASN A 91 -6.99 25.96 5.38
C ASN A 91 -7.20 25.27 4.02
N SER A 92 -6.36 25.58 3.03
CA SER A 92 -6.43 24.93 1.72
C SER A 92 -6.08 23.43 1.79
N THR A 93 -5.05 23.06 2.55
CA THR A 93 -4.63 21.66 2.70
C THR A 93 -5.62 20.85 3.53
N LEU A 94 -6.20 21.43 4.58
CA LEU A 94 -7.28 20.80 5.35
C LEU A 94 -8.52 20.53 4.50
N LYS A 95 -8.88 21.45 3.61
CA LYS A 95 -10.01 21.25 2.68
C LYS A 95 -9.73 20.13 1.67
N GLN A 96 -8.52 20.06 1.13
CA GLN A 96 -8.11 18.96 0.25
C GLN A 96 -8.12 17.60 0.97
N LEU A 97 -7.68 17.59 2.23
CA LEU A 97 -7.72 16.40 3.08
C LEU A 97 -9.17 15.96 3.34
N GLU A 98 -10.05 16.89 3.70
CA GLU A 98 -11.49 16.63 3.91
C GLU A 98 -12.13 16.02 2.65
N GLU A 99 -11.85 16.59 1.47
CA GLU A 99 -12.34 16.07 0.20
C GLU A 99 -11.81 14.67 -0.08
N SER A 100 -10.51 14.43 0.12
CA SER A 100 -9.88 13.12 -0.08
C SER A 100 -10.44 12.05 0.85
N VAL A 101 -10.65 12.38 2.14
CA VAL A 101 -11.27 11.50 3.12
C VAL A 101 -12.73 11.23 2.74
N SER A 102 -13.47 12.24 2.30
CA SER A 102 -14.87 12.08 1.88
C SER A 102 -15.01 11.16 0.67
N GLN A 103 -14.13 11.30 -0.33
CA GLN A 103 -14.07 10.39 -1.47
C GLN A 103 -13.77 8.95 -1.03
N MET A 104 -12.82 8.78 -0.10
CA MET A 104 -12.48 7.45 0.41
C MET A 104 -13.63 6.83 1.21
N VAL A 105 -14.31 7.60 2.06
CA VAL A 105 -15.50 7.14 2.79
C VAL A 105 -16.61 6.74 1.82
N ALA A 106 -16.82 7.49 0.74
CA ALA A 106 -17.81 7.15 -0.28
C ALA A 106 -17.52 5.78 -0.94
N LEU A 107 -16.25 5.42 -1.14
CA LEU A 107 -15.87 4.09 -1.66
C LEU A 107 -16.24 2.95 -0.70
N TYR A 108 -16.17 3.17 0.61
CA TYR A 108 -16.52 2.16 1.62
C TYR A 108 -17.99 2.16 2.01
N GLY A 109 -18.68 3.30 1.86
CA GLY A 109 -20.08 3.49 2.27
C GLY A 109 -21.09 2.83 1.34
N GLY A 110 -20.69 2.49 0.11
CA GLY A 110 -21.61 2.05 -0.95
C GLY A 110 -22.54 3.19 -1.38
N GLN A 111 -22.66 3.47 -2.68
CA GLN A 111 -23.71 4.40 -3.09
C GLN A 111 -25.07 3.72 -2.85
N GLU A 112 -25.79 4.19 -1.82
CA GLU A 112 -27.20 3.88 -1.62
C GLU A 112 -28.00 4.37 -2.84
N GLY A 113 -28.13 3.54 -3.89
CA GLY A 113 -29.02 3.84 -5.01
C GLY A 113 -28.57 3.42 -6.42
N GLY A 114 -27.42 2.75 -6.59
CA GLY A 114 -27.00 2.23 -7.90
C GLY A 114 -26.87 0.72 -7.86
N ASN A 115 -27.57 0.02 -8.76
CA ASN A 115 -27.68 -1.44 -8.87
C ASN A 115 -26.34 -2.18 -9.21
N ASP A 116 -25.18 -1.56 -8.97
CA ASP A 116 -23.81 -2.00 -9.34
C ASP A 116 -22.73 -1.53 -8.34
N SER A 117 -23.04 -1.36 -7.03
CA SER A 117 -22.11 -0.79 -6.04
C SER A 117 -21.40 -1.80 -5.12
N GLU A 118 -21.09 -3.01 -5.60
CA GLU A 118 -20.18 -3.90 -4.87
C GLU A 118 -18.74 -3.52 -5.21
N SER A 119 -18.18 -2.56 -4.46
CA SER A 119 -16.84 -2.01 -4.74
C SER A 119 -15.70 -2.94 -4.32
N PHE A 120 -15.99 -3.90 -3.44
CA PHE A 120 -15.01 -4.80 -2.84
C PHE A 120 -15.36 -6.26 -3.11
N LEU A 121 -14.34 -7.08 -3.32
CA LEU A 121 -14.46 -8.51 -3.54
C LEU A 121 -15.16 -9.17 -2.35
N SER A 122 -14.83 -8.75 -1.13
CA SER A 122 -15.44 -9.25 0.11
C SER A 122 -16.95 -8.96 0.26
N GLN A 123 -17.51 -8.03 -0.51
CA GLN A 123 -18.94 -7.68 -0.45
C GLN A 123 -19.78 -8.49 -1.45
N LEU A 124 -19.16 -9.20 -2.39
CA LEU A 124 -19.85 -9.97 -3.41
C LEU A 124 -20.47 -11.26 -2.84
N PRO A 125 -21.67 -11.65 -3.29
CA PRO A 125 -22.26 -12.93 -2.93
C PRO A 125 -21.55 -14.08 -3.65
N TYR A 126 -21.01 -15.03 -2.87
CA TYR A 126 -20.28 -16.20 -3.41
C TYR A 126 -21.15 -17.45 -3.58
N ASP A 127 -22.44 -17.41 -3.24
CA ASP A 127 -23.31 -18.58 -3.28
C ASP A 127 -23.39 -19.20 -4.69
N SER A 128 -23.45 -18.36 -5.72
CA SER A 128 -23.45 -18.80 -7.13
C SER A 128 -22.14 -19.50 -7.51
N TYR A 129 -21.01 -18.96 -7.06
CA TYR A 129 -19.68 -19.55 -7.26
C TYR A 129 -19.58 -20.91 -6.58
N TYR A 130 -19.92 -21.01 -5.30
CA TYR A 130 -19.86 -22.28 -4.57
C TYR A 130 -20.81 -23.34 -5.15
N THR A 131 -22.02 -22.94 -5.56
CA THR A 131 -22.96 -23.85 -6.25
C THR A 131 -22.36 -24.39 -7.55
N SER A 132 -21.69 -23.53 -8.33
CA SER A 132 -21.04 -23.94 -9.58
C SER A 132 -19.83 -24.87 -9.36
N GLU A 133 -19.05 -24.64 -8.30
CA GLU A 133 -17.90 -25.46 -7.92
C GLU A 133 -18.32 -26.83 -7.37
N GLU A 134 -19.40 -26.88 -6.56
CA GLU A 134 -19.98 -28.14 -6.10
C GLU A 134 -20.52 -28.95 -7.27
N ARG A 135 -21.25 -28.31 -8.19
CA ARG A 135 -21.73 -28.95 -9.41
C ARG A 135 -20.58 -29.51 -10.25
N PHE A 136 -19.53 -28.71 -10.47
CA PHE A 136 -18.34 -29.13 -11.20
C PHE A 136 -17.67 -30.35 -10.55
N THR A 137 -17.53 -30.34 -9.22
CA THR A 137 -16.98 -31.47 -8.45
C THR A 137 -17.83 -32.72 -8.62
N GLY A 138 -19.17 -32.57 -8.59
CA GLY A 138 -20.12 -33.65 -8.83
C GLY A 138 -20.00 -34.24 -10.24
N GLU A 139 -19.97 -33.39 -11.27
CA GLU A 139 -19.80 -33.80 -12.67
C GLU A 139 -18.44 -34.47 -12.92
N LEU A 140 -17.36 -33.95 -12.34
CA LEU A 140 -16.02 -34.55 -12.44
C LEU A 140 -15.93 -35.89 -11.72
N THR A 141 -16.61 -36.04 -10.58
CA THR A 141 -16.70 -37.31 -9.86
C THR A 141 -17.48 -38.34 -10.67
N ALA A 142 -18.61 -37.95 -11.27
CA ALA A 142 -19.40 -38.81 -12.15
C ALA A 142 -18.60 -39.22 -13.40
N TYR A 143 -17.87 -38.28 -14.01
CA TYR A 143 -16.98 -38.57 -15.13
C TYR A 143 -15.88 -39.56 -14.74
N THR A 144 -15.20 -39.33 -13.62
CA THR A 144 -14.17 -40.25 -13.10
C THR A 144 -14.76 -41.65 -12.84
N LYS A 145 -15.94 -41.73 -12.22
CA LYS A 145 -16.64 -43.01 -12.04
C LYS A 145 -16.91 -43.73 -13.36
N LYS A 146 -17.45 -43.01 -14.34
CA LYS A 146 -17.74 -43.54 -15.68
C LYS A 146 -16.50 -43.99 -16.47
N GLN A 147 -15.38 -43.27 -16.35
CA GLN A 147 -14.19 -43.60 -17.14
C GLN A 147 -13.30 -44.69 -16.52
N PHE A 148 -13.28 -44.80 -15.19
CA PHE A 148 -12.36 -45.69 -14.48
C PHE A 148 -13.05 -46.89 -13.80
N PHE A 149 -14.36 -46.82 -13.51
CA PHE A 149 -15.08 -47.84 -12.74
C PHE A 149 -16.22 -48.50 -13.51
N GLU A 150 -16.90 -47.79 -14.42
CA GLU A 150 -17.75 -48.44 -15.43
C GLU A 150 -16.82 -49.03 -16.51
N GLY A 151 -16.84 -50.36 -16.66
CA GLY A 151 -15.87 -51.10 -17.46
C GLY A 151 -15.77 -50.62 -18.92
N ILE A 152 -14.60 -50.83 -19.54
CA ILE A 152 -14.36 -50.50 -20.96
C ILE A 152 -15.41 -51.14 -21.89
N ALA A 153 -15.94 -52.31 -21.50
CA ALA A 153 -16.98 -53.03 -22.22
C ALA A 153 -18.34 -52.29 -22.27
N GLU A 154 -18.74 -51.63 -21.17
CA GLU A 154 -19.97 -50.82 -21.15
C GLU A 154 -19.79 -49.48 -21.89
N MET A 155 -18.58 -48.93 -21.85
CA MET A 155 -18.23 -47.65 -22.49
C MET A 155 -18.08 -47.73 -24.02
N ALA A 156 -17.70 -48.89 -24.56
CA ALA A 156 -17.49 -49.11 -26.00
C ALA A 156 -18.77 -49.43 -26.80
N GLY A 157 -19.93 -49.51 -26.16
CA GLY A 157 -21.24 -49.56 -26.85
C GLY A 157 -21.44 -50.75 -27.81
N GLY A 158 -20.84 -51.92 -27.53
CA GLY A 158 -20.95 -53.10 -28.39
C GLY A 158 -21.80 -54.19 -27.74
N GLN A 159 -22.83 -54.68 -28.45
CA GLN A 159 -23.67 -55.83 -28.10
C GLN A 159 -22.90 -57.17 -27.96
N GLU A 160 -21.57 -57.19 -28.16
CA GLU A 160 -20.71 -58.35 -28.00
C GLU A 160 -19.80 -58.18 -26.77
N LYS A 161 -20.36 -58.45 -25.58
CA LYS A 161 -19.60 -58.50 -24.31
C LYS A 161 -18.40 -59.47 -24.38
N SER A 162 -18.49 -60.52 -25.19
CA SER A 162 -17.46 -61.53 -25.40
C SER A 162 -16.12 -61.00 -25.94
N ARG A 163 -16.09 -59.89 -26.70
CA ARG A 163 -14.83 -59.31 -27.20
C ARG A 163 -14.07 -58.51 -26.15
N TYR A 164 -14.75 -58.10 -25.09
CA TYR A 164 -14.23 -57.20 -24.07
C TYR A 164 -14.17 -57.87 -22.68
N GLU A 165 -14.58 -59.13 -22.55
CA GLU A 165 -14.52 -59.92 -21.32
C GLU A 165 -13.08 -60.11 -20.82
N LEU A 166 -12.12 -60.28 -21.75
CA LEU A 166 -10.68 -60.31 -21.43
C LEU A 166 -10.12 -58.92 -21.01
N LEU A 167 -10.88 -57.86 -21.28
CA LEU A 167 -10.53 -56.45 -20.98
C LEU A 167 -11.27 -55.93 -19.74
N GLU A 168 -12.26 -56.67 -19.23
CA GLU A 168 -13.11 -56.26 -18.12
C GLU A 168 -12.42 -56.57 -16.80
N ILE A 169 -11.79 -55.55 -16.21
CA ILE A 169 -11.26 -55.64 -14.85
C ILE A 169 -12.00 -54.59 -14.05
N SER A 170 -12.90 -55.07 -13.20
CA SER A 170 -13.79 -54.27 -12.37
C SER A 170 -13.06 -53.45 -11.29
N ASP A 171 -11.74 -53.62 -11.14
CA ASP A 171 -10.94 -52.88 -10.15
C ASP A 171 -9.56 -52.41 -10.70
N PRO A 172 -9.41 -51.12 -11.04
CA PRO A 172 -8.13 -50.53 -11.45
C PRO A 172 -6.98 -50.73 -10.45
N SER A 173 -7.32 -50.93 -9.17
CA SER A 173 -6.37 -51.15 -8.07
C SER A 173 -5.63 -52.48 -8.19
N THR A 174 -6.26 -53.48 -8.81
CA THR A 174 -5.68 -54.83 -8.95
C THR A 174 -4.61 -54.90 -10.04
N LEU A 175 -4.77 -54.17 -11.15
CA LEU A 175 -3.78 -54.14 -12.23
C LEU A 175 -2.61 -53.19 -11.99
N LEU A 176 -2.86 -51.99 -11.43
CA LEU A 176 -1.82 -50.98 -11.29
C LEU A 176 -0.82 -51.30 -10.17
N VAL A 177 -1.20 -52.13 -9.19
CA VAL A 177 -0.39 -52.40 -7.98
C VAL A 177 -0.03 -53.88 -7.80
N ARG A 178 -0.83 -54.83 -8.30
CA ARG A 178 -0.65 -56.27 -7.99
C ARG A 178 -0.31 -57.20 -9.15
N GLY A 179 -0.41 -56.74 -10.40
CA GLY A 179 -0.38 -57.65 -11.54
C GLY A 179 -1.65 -58.52 -11.59
N GLU A 180 -1.83 -59.24 -12.70
CA GLU A 180 -2.95 -60.19 -12.87
C GLU A 180 -3.01 -61.19 -11.70
N ASN A 181 -4.21 -61.61 -11.30
CA ASN A 181 -4.36 -62.70 -10.35
C ASN A 181 -3.56 -63.92 -10.84
N ASN A 182 -2.77 -64.56 -9.97
CA ASN A 182 -1.94 -65.72 -10.33
C ASN A 182 -2.70 -66.82 -11.10
N GLU A 183 -4.00 -66.95 -10.85
CA GLU A 183 -4.89 -67.90 -11.53
C GLU A 183 -5.12 -67.56 -13.01
N VAL A 184 -5.21 -66.27 -13.37
CA VAL A 184 -5.38 -65.82 -14.76
C VAL A 184 -4.09 -66.05 -15.54
N ASN A 185 -2.94 -65.71 -14.94
CA ASN A 185 -1.64 -65.94 -15.55
C ASN A 185 -1.37 -67.44 -15.80
N LEU A 186 -1.78 -68.30 -14.86
CA LEU A 186 -1.68 -69.74 -15.01
C LEU A 186 -2.54 -70.26 -16.17
N ASN A 187 -3.79 -69.79 -16.27
CA ASN A 187 -4.69 -70.15 -17.36
C ASN A 187 -4.16 -69.68 -18.74
N ASP A 188 -3.59 -68.46 -18.81
CA ASP A 188 -2.99 -67.95 -20.05
C ASP A 188 -1.74 -68.73 -20.46
N CYS A 189 -0.94 -69.18 -19.49
CA CYS A 189 0.19 -70.09 -19.73
C CYS A 189 -0.27 -71.46 -20.25
N GLU A 190 -1.36 -72.01 -19.70
CA GLU A 190 -1.96 -73.27 -20.16
C GLU A 190 -2.52 -73.15 -21.59
N GLU A 191 -3.19 -72.05 -21.91
CA GLU A 191 -3.69 -71.77 -23.26
C GLU A 191 -2.56 -71.53 -24.26
N LEU A 192 -1.49 -70.84 -23.87
CA LEU A 192 -0.31 -70.66 -24.73
C LEU A 192 0.36 -72.01 -25.02
N ALA A 193 0.51 -72.87 -24.01
CA ALA A 193 1.03 -74.22 -24.17
C ALA A 193 0.14 -75.07 -25.09
N ARG A 194 -1.19 -74.95 -24.94
CA ARG A 194 -2.17 -75.60 -25.83
C ARG A 194 -1.98 -75.13 -27.28
N LEU A 195 -1.87 -73.83 -27.52
CA LEU A 195 -1.68 -73.26 -28.87
C LEU A 195 -0.36 -73.72 -29.50
N GLN A 196 0.74 -73.72 -28.74
CA GLN A 196 2.03 -74.23 -29.20
C GLN A 196 1.97 -75.70 -29.60
N SER A 197 1.28 -76.54 -28.82
CA SER A 197 1.15 -77.97 -29.11
C SER A 197 0.40 -78.27 -30.41
N VAL A 198 -0.60 -77.45 -30.75
CA VAL A 198 -1.44 -77.63 -31.94
C VAL A 198 -0.81 -77.02 -33.19
N TYR A 199 0.00 -75.96 -33.02
CA TYR A 199 0.53 -75.15 -34.11
C TYR A 199 1.22 -75.98 -35.19
N ALA A 200 2.19 -76.83 -34.82
CA ALA A 200 2.99 -77.57 -35.78
C ALA A 200 2.14 -78.48 -36.69
N SER A 201 1.15 -79.17 -36.11
CA SER A 201 0.24 -80.02 -36.86
C SER A 201 -0.71 -79.23 -37.76
N SER A 202 -1.20 -78.09 -37.27
CA SER A 202 -2.13 -77.23 -37.99
C SER A 202 -1.46 -76.50 -39.16
N GLU A 203 -0.23 -76.04 -38.98
CA GLU A 203 0.53 -75.29 -39.97
C GLU A 203 1.04 -76.20 -41.09
N SER A 204 1.52 -77.40 -40.74
CA SER A 204 1.87 -78.42 -41.73
C SER A 204 0.65 -78.81 -42.59
N ARG A 205 -0.53 -79.00 -41.97
CA ARG A 205 -1.78 -79.25 -42.70
C ARG A 205 -2.20 -78.05 -43.57
N ARG A 206 -2.02 -76.82 -43.08
CA ARG A 206 -2.31 -75.59 -43.84
C ARG A 206 -1.46 -75.52 -45.10
N ILE A 207 -0.15 -75.76 -44.97
CA ILE A 207 0.80 -75.75 -46.09
C ILE A 207 0.46 -76.86 -47.09
N HIS A 208 0.14 -78.07 -46.63
CA HIS A 208 -0.26 -79.18 -47.48
C HIS A 208 -1.56 -78.89 -48.25
N ASN A 209 -2.58 -78.36 -47.58
CA ASN A 209 -3.84 -77.97 -48.21
C ASN A 209 -3.65 -76.84 -49.22
N MET A 210 -2.78 -75.87 -48.91
CA MET A 210 -2.44 -74.78 -49.81
C MET A 210 -1.70 -75.29 -51.05
N ALA A 211 -0.76 -76.22 -50.89
CA ALA A 211 -0.02 -76.85 -51.99
C ALA A 211 -0.92 -77.73 -52.89
N THR A 212 -1.85 -78.48 -52.30
CA THR A 212 -2.81 -79.28 -53.07
C THR A 212 -3.82 -78.40 -53.80
N ALA A 213 -4.30 -77.32 -53.18
CA ALA A 213 -5.20 -76.36 -53.83
C ALA A 213 -4.54 -75.65 -55.02
N THR A 214 -3.30 -75.17 -54.86
CA THR A 214 -2.53 -74.58 -55.97
C THR A 214 -2.22 -75.62 -57.05
N GLY A 215 -1.91 -76.86 -56.66
CA GLY A 215 -1.71 -77.99 -57.57
C GLY A 215 -2.95 -78.29 -58.42
N VAL A 216 -4.13 -78.37 -57.80
CA VAL A 216 -5.42 -78.57 -58.51
C VAL A 216 -5.69 -77.39 -59.44
N THR A 217 -5.46 -76.16 -58.99
CA THR A 217 -5.67 -74.96 -59.82
C THR A 217 -4.74 -74.96 -61.04
N ALA A 218 -3.47 -75.34 -60.88
CA ALA A 218 -2.53 -75.47 -61.98
C ALA A 218 -2.90 -76.61 -62.93
N ALA A 219 -3.39 -77.74 -62.41
CA ALA A 219 -3.86 -78.86 -63.22
C ALA A 219 -5.09 -78.48 -64.07
N VAL A 220 -6.02 -77.72 -63.50
CA VAL A 220 -7.18 -77.17 -64.24
C VAL A 220 -6.71 -76.24 -65.36
N LYS A 221 -5.83 -75.28 -65.07
CA LYS A 221 -5.27 -74.38 -66.11
C LYS A 221 -4.55 -75.14 -67.22
N ALA A 222 -3.74 -76.13 -66.86
CA ALA A 222 -3.05 -76.97 -67.85
C ALA A 222 -4.02 -77.81 -68.69
N ALA A 223 -5.12 -78.29 -68.09
CA ALA A 223 -6.17 -78.99 -68.82
C ALA A 223 -6.95 -78.04 -69.75
N GLU A 224 -7.28 -76.83 -69.30
CA GLU A 224 -7.89 -75.78 -70.12
C GLU A 224 -7.02 -75.39 -71.31
N GLU A 225 -5.71 -75.22 -71.12
CA GLU A 225 -4.75 -74.95 -72.18
C GLU A 225 -4.65 -76.10 -73.19
N LYS A 226 -4.62 -77.34 -72.71
CA LYS A 226 -4.66 -78.53 -73.58
C LYS A 226 -5.96 -78.60 -74.38
N LEU A 227 -7.10 -78.31 -73.76
CA LEU A 227 -8.41 -78.33 -74.42
C LEU A 227 -8.52 -77.20 -75.48
N ARG A 228 -7.95 -76.03 -75.18
CA ARG A 228 -7.78 -74.93 -76.13
C ARG A 228 -6.85 -75.30 -77.29
N ASN A 229 -5.84 -76.14 -77.04
CA ASN A 229 -4.87 -76.58 -78.05
C ASN A 229 -5.35 -77.75 -78.93
N SER A 230 -6.09 -78.70 -78.36
CA SER A 230 -6.66 -79.82 -79.09
C SER A 230 -7.76 -79.40 -80.08
N SER A 231 -8.30 -78.18 -79.96
CA SER A 231 -9.22 -77.62 -80.95
C SER A 231 -8.55 -77.34 -82.32
N TRP A 232 -7.21 -77.37 -82.43
CA TRP A 232 -6.48 -77.04 -83.67
C TRP A 232 -5.46 -78.08 -84.15
N GLU A 233 -5.21 -79.17 -83.42
CA GLU A 233 -4.25 -80.22 -83.81
C GLU A 233 -4.92 -81.38 -84.59
N THR A 234 -4.78 -81.41 -85.93
CA THR A 234 -5.25 -82.51 -86.81
C THR A 234 -4.16 -83.51 -87.21
N ASN A 235 -3.03 -83.58 -86.51
CA ASN A 235 -1.96 -84.54 -86.82
C ASN A 235 -1.71 -85.48 -85.64
N THR A 236 -2.10 -86.74 -85.81
CA THR A 236 -1.80 -87.84 -84.88
C THR A 236 -0.29 -88.11 -84.85
N PRO A 237 0.39 -87.96 -83.71
CA PRO A 237 1.80 -88.32 -83.58
C PRO A 237 1.98 -89.85 -83.68
N SER A 238 3.13 -90.30 -84.19
CA SER A 238 3.48 -91.73 -84.25
C SER A 238 3.49 -92.38 -82.86
N SER A 239 2.99 -93.62 -82.76
CA SER A 239 2.84 -94.38 -81.51
C SER A 239 4.14 -94.46 -80.69
N ASP A 240 5.29 -94.56 -81.35
CA ASP A 240 6.61 -94.65 -80.70
C ASP A 240 7.07 -93.30 -80.12
N MET A 241 6.64 -92.18 -80.72
CA MET A 241 6.92 -90.84 -80.19
C MET A 241 6.03 -90.51 -79.00
N LEU A 242 4.80 -91.02 -78.98
CA LEU A 242 3.88 -90.89 -77.85
C LEU A 242 4.33 -91.71 -76.65
N SER A 243 4.82 -92.93 -76.87
CA SER A 243 5.37 -93.77 -75.80
C SER A 243 6.67 -93.19 -75.22
N ALA A 244 7.55 -92.61 -76.05
CA ALA A 244 8.73 -91.89 -75.59
C ALA A 244 8.36 -90.66 -74.73
N LYS A 245 7.42 -89.82 -75.18
CA LYS A 245 6.94 -88.66 -74.38
C LYS A 245 6.22 -89.07 -73.10
N LEU A 246 5.48 -90.18 -73.12
CA LEU A 246 4.81 -90.71 -71.93
C LEU A 246 5.82 -91.17 -70.89
N THR A 247 6.86 -91.90 -71.30
CA THR A 247 7.92 -92.37 -70.40
C THR A 247 8.75 -91.21 -69.84
N GLU A 248 9.04 -90.18 -70.64
CA GLU A 248 9.68 -88.94 -70.18
C GLU A 248 8.81 -88.18 -69.16
N ALA A 249 7.51 -88.02 -69.44
CA ALA A 249 6.57 -87.38 -68.51
C ALA A 249 6.37 -88.19 -67.22
N GLN A 250 6.36 -89.52 -67.29
CA GLN A 250 6.31 -90.39 -66.11
C GLN A 250 7.60 -90.29 -65.28
N LYS A 251 8.76 -90.18 -65.93
CA LYS A 251 10.04 -89.95 -65.24
C LYS A 251 10.03 -88.60 -64.54
N ALA A 252 9.64 -87.52 -65.23
CA ALA A 252 9.52 -86.18 -64.63
C ALA A 252 8.51 -86.16 -63.47
N LEU A 253 7.36 -86.83 -63.61
CA LEU A 253 6.37 -86.96 -62.54
C LEU A 253 6.91 -87.73 -61.33
N SER A 254 7.69 -88.80 -61.55
CA SER A 254 8.32 -89.55 -60.46
C SER A 254 9.38 -88.73 -59.72
N GLN A 255 10.16 -87.92 -60.45
CA GLN A 255 11.15 -87.03 -59.85
C GLN A 255 10.49 -85.94 -59.02
N VAL A 256 9.47 -85.25 -59.55
CA VAL A 256 8.73 -84.22 -58.80
C VAL A 256 8.04 -84.82 -57.56
N LYS A 257 7.50 -86.04 -57.65
CA LYS A 257 6.93 -86.73 -56.48
C LYS A 257 7.96 -87.03 -55.40
N MET A 258 9.18 -87.41 -55.80
CA MET A 258 10.28 -87.65 -54.88
C MET A 258 10.71 -86.35 -54.19
N GLU A 259 10.86 -85.26 -54.94
CA GLU A 259 11.19 -83.93 -54.40
C GLU A 259 10.10 -83.41 -53.45
N ILE A 260 8.82 -83.62 -53.76
CA ILE A 260 7.69 -83.31 -52.86
C ILE A 260 7.78 -84.14 -51.56
N GLY A 261 8.11 -85.43 -51.66
CA GLY A 261 8.32 -86.29 -50.50
C GLY A 261 9.46 -85.81 -49.60
N GLU A 262 10.60 -85.46 -50.19
CA GLU A 262 11.75 -84.93 -49.45
C GLU A 262 11.44 -83.60 -48.74
N LEU A 263 10.74 -82.69 -49.42
CA LEU A 263 10.33 -81.42 -48.82
C LEU A 263 9.30 -81.61 -47.70
N THR A 264 8.35 -82.53 -47.86
CA THR A 264 7.28 -82.76 -46.88
C THR A 264 7.76 -83.53 -45.65
N GLU A 265 8.65 -84.52 -45.84
CA GLU A 265 9.10 -85.40 -44.75
C GLU A 265 10.35 -84.88 -44.02
N LYS A 266 11.27 -84.18 -44.72
CA LYS A 266 12.55 -83.75 -44.11
C LYS A 266 12.60 -82.27 -43.81
N ALA A 267 12.22 -81.41 -44.75
CA ALA A 267 12.42 -79.96 -44.60
C ALA A 267 11.27 -79.26 -43.83
N LEU A 268 10.02 -79.61 -44.15
CA LEU A 268 8.84 -78.95 -43.61
C LEU A 268 8.69 -79.09 -42.07
N PRO A 269 8.90 -80.27 -41.44
CA PRO A 269 8.72 -80.41 -40.00
C PRO A 269 9.68 -79.55 -39.18
N GLY A 270 10.95 -79.45 -39.59
CA GLY A 270 11.96 -78.64 -38.91
C GLY A 270 11.65 -77.14 -38.95
N LEU A 271 11.30 -76.63 -40.13
CA LEU A 271 10.90 -75.23 -40.31
C LEU A 271 9.62 -74.88 -39.54
N VAL A 272 8.65 -75.79 -39.51
CA VAL A 272 7.39 -75.58 -38.78
C VAL A 272 7.61 -75.62 -37.27
N GLN A 273 8.56 -76.41 -36.78
CA GLN A 273 8.95 -76.43 -35.37
C GLN A 273 9.62 -75.11 -34.95
N GLU A 274 10.60 -74.62 -35.73
CA GLU A 274 11.24 -73.31 -35.51
C GLU A 274 10.21 -72.17 -35.54
N LEU A 275 9.25 -72.22 -36.46
CA LEU A 275 8.17 -71.25 -36.55
C LEU A 275 7.22 -71.30 -35.33
N GLY A 276 6.98 -72.50 -34.80
CA GLY A 276 6.16 -72.69 -33.58
C GLY A 276 6.81 -72.14 -32.32
N GLU A 277 8.13 -72.27 -32.20
CA GLU A 277 8.89 -71.64 -31.10
C GLU A 277 8.79 -70.10 -31.16
N LEU A 278 8.79 -69.53 -32.36
CA LEU A 278 8.68 -68.08 -32.55
C LEU A 278 7.24 -67.54 -32.38
N GLN A 279 6.22 -68.38 -32.59
CA GLN A 279 4.80 -67.98 -32.51
C GLN A 279 4.42 -67.40 -31.13
N ALA A 280 4.95 -67.96 -30.04
CA ALA A 280 4.66 -67.43 -28.71
C ALA A 280 5.11 -65.97 -28.55
N THR A 281 6.22 -65.61 -29.20
CA THR A 281 6.74 -64.23 -29.17
C THR A 281 5.77 -63.26 -29.85
N SER A 282 5.13 -63.65 -30.96
CA SER A 282 4.17 -62.77 -31.64
C SER A 282 2.86 -62.62 -30.86
N ILE A 283 2.39 -63.69 -30.21
CA ILE A 283 1.21 -63.65 -29.33
C ILE A 283 1.47 -62.74 -28.13
N LEU A 284 2.60 -62.95 -27.43
CA LEU A 284 2.98 -62.13 -26.28
C LEU A 284 3.16 -60.66 -26.67
N LYS A 285 3.77 -60.38 -27.82
CA LYS A 285 3.90 -59.01 -28.33
C LYS A 285 2.53 -58.35 -28.49
N GLY A 286 1.55 -59.04 -29.07
CA GLY A 286 0.19 -58.52 -29.22
C GLY A 286 -0.51 -58.25 -27.87
N ASP A 287 -0.34 -59.13 -26.89
CA ASP A 287 -0.87 -58.93 -25.53
C ASP A 287 -0.24 -57.70 -24.86
N TYR A 288 1.08 -57.56 -24.93
CA TYR A 288 1.76 -56.38 -24.37
C TYR A 288 1.41 -55.09 -25.10
N GLU A 289 1.28 -55.09 -26.43
CA GLU A 289 0.82 -53.92 -27.18
C GLU A 289 -0.59 -53.49 -26.76
N LEU A 290 -1.49 -54.45 -26.50
CA LEU A 290 -2.82 -54.17 -25.98
C LEU A 290 -2.78 -53.59 -24.55
N LYS A 291 -1.94 -54.15 -23.69
CA LYS A 291 -1.71 -53.65 -22.32
C LYS A 291 -1.16 -52.22 -22.33
N ILE A 292 -0.20 -51.92 -23.20
CA ILE A 292 0.37 -50.57 -23.38
C ILE A 292 -0.71 -49.60 -23.86
N ALA A 293 -1.45 -49.94 -24.92
CA ALA A 293 -2.50 -49.06 -25.45
C ALA A 293 -3.58 -48.74 -24.39
N ARG A 294 -3.91 -49.71 -23.52
CA ARG A 294 -4.82 -49.50 -22.39
C ARG A 294 -4.23 -48.56 -21.34
N GLN A 295 -2.95 -48.72 -21.01
CA GLN A 295 -2.26 -47.83 -20.08
C GLN A 295 -2.16 -46.40 -20.64
N ASP A 296 -1.86 -46.24 -21.92
CA ASP A 296 -1.81 -44.94 -22.58
C ASP A 296 -3.18 -44.25 -22.54
N TYR A 297 -4.27 -45.01 -22.77
CA TYR A 297 -5.63 -44.49 -22.62
C TYR A 297 -5.91 -44.00 -21.20
N PHE A 298 -5.63 -44.81 -20.18
CA PHE A 298 -5.87 -44.42 -18.80
C PHE A 298 -5.00 -43.24 -18.37
N THR A 299 -3.73 -43.21 -18.78
CA THR A 299 -2.81 -42.11 -18.49
C THR A 299 -3.33 -40.82 -19.11
N SER A 300 -3.75 -40.85 -20.38
CA SER A 300 -4.37 -39.69 -21.04
C SER A 300 -5.65 -39.21 -20.34
N LYS A 301 -6.48 -40.13 -19.83
CA LYS A 301 -7.68 -39.78 -19.06
C LYS A 301 -7.35 -39.25 -17.67
N GLN A 302 -6.32 -39.78 -17.01
CA GLN A 302 -5.83 -39.25 -15.74
C GLN A 302 -5.30 -37.82 -15.92
N ASP A 303 -4.52 -37.55 -16.97
CA ASP A 303 -4.03 -36.21 -17.28
C ASP A 303 -5.17 -35.21 -17.50
N GLN A 304 -6.25 -35.64 -18.16
CA GLN A 304 -7.45 -34.81 -18.32
C GLN A 304 -8.09 -34.48 -16.98
N VAL A 305 -8.28 -35.47 -16.10
CA VAL A 305 -8.84 -35.24 -14.75
C VAL A 305 -7.93 -34.36 -13.90
N ILE A 306 -6.62 -34.60 -13.94
CA ILE A 306 -5.61 -33.78 -13.24
C ILE A 306 -5.69 -32.33 -13.71
N THR A 307 -5.78 -32.11 -15.02
CA THR A 307 -5.91 -30.76 -15.59
C THR A 307 -7.15 -30.04 -15.07
N GLN A 308 -8.28 -30.75 -15.00
CA GLN A 308 -9.53 -30.19 -14.45
C GLN A 308 -9.43 -29.89 -12.96
N LEU A 309 -8.82 -30.78 -12.17
CA LEU A 309 -8.58 -30.56 -10.73
C LEU A 309 -7.61 -29.40 -10.48
N LEU A 310 -6.56 -29.26 -11.30
CA LEU A 310 -5.62 -28.14 -11.23
C LEU A 310 -6.33 -26.82 -11.54
N LEU A 311 -7.22 -26.80 -12.52
CA LEU A 311 -8.02 -25.63 -12.86
C LEU A 311 -8.98 -25.27 -11.72
N GLN A 312 -9.60 -26.26 -11.09
CA GLN A 312 -10.45 -26.05 -9.92
C GLN A 312 -9.64 -25.44 -8.76
N ARG A 313 -8.47 -26.00 -8.47
CA ARG A 313 -7.57 -25.51 -7.43
C ARG A 313 -7.10 -24.08 -7.70
N SER A 314 -6.75 -23.76 -8.95
CA SER A 314 -6.25 -22.43 -9.31
C SER A 314 -7.32 -21.36 -9.16
N ARG A 315 -8.60 -21.65 -9.48
CA ARG A 315 -9.72 -20.74 -9.23
C ARG A 315 -9.89 -20.43 -7.74
N HIS A 316 -9.86 -21.46 -6.90
CA HIS A 316 -9.97 -21.31 -5.46
C HIS A 316 -8.80 -20.48 -4.88
N GLU A 317 -7.57 -20.82 -5.25
CA GLU A 317 -6.37 -20.10 -4.82
C GLU A 317 -6.38 -18.65 -5.28
N PHE A 318 -6.79 -18.38 -6.52
CA PHE A 318 -6.89 -17.03 -7.04
C PHE A 318 -7.87 -16.18 -6.22
N LEU A 319 -9.07 -16.70 -5.94
CA LEU A 319 -10.06 -16.01 -5.12
C LEU A 319 -9.54 -15.75 -3.70
N SER A 320 -8.93 -16.76 -3.08
CA SER A 320 -8.33 -16.65 -1.74
C SER A 320 -7.23 -15.57 -1.70
N MET A 321 -6.30 -15.58 -2.66
CA MET A 321 -5.24 -14.58 -2.76
C MET A 321 -5.79 -13.18 -2.99
N ALA A 322 -6.79 -13.02 -3.85
CA ALA A 322 -7.40 -11.72 -4.12
C ALA A 322 -8.07 -11.14 -2.86
N LEU A 323 -8.80 -11.98 -2.12
CA LEU A 323 -9.40 -11.59 -0.83
C LEU A 323 -8.34 -11.25 0.23
N GLU A 324 -7.23 -11.99 0.28
CA GLU A 324 -6.14 -11.68 1.20
C GLU A 324 -5.48 -10.34 0.89
N VAL A 325 -5.22 -10.07 -0.40
CA VAL A 325 -4.64 -8.80 -0.86
C VAL A 325 -5.58 -7.64 -0.51
N GLU A 326 -6.87 -7.76 -0.79
CA GLU A 326 -7.87 -6.78 -0.39
C GLU A 326 -7.86 -6.56 1.13
N GLY A 327 -7.86 -7.64 1.91
CA GLY A 327 -7.80 -7.57 3.37
C GLY A 327 -6.55 -6.87 3.90
N ARG A 328 -5.38 -7.09 3.27
CA ARG A 328 -4.14 -6.36 3.60
C ARG A 328 -4.29 -4.87 3.31
N LYS A 329 -4.83 -4.50 2.15
CA LYS A 329 -5.06 -3.09 1.79
C LYS A 329 -6.03 -2.40 2.73
N ASN A 330 -7.13 -3.06 3.09
CA ASN A 330 -8.11 -2.51 4.04
C ASN A 330 -7.47 -2.29 5.43
N ARG A 331 -6.59 -3.18 5.89
CA ARG A 331 -5.83 -2.98 7.15
C ARG A 331 -4.86 -1.80 7.06
N ASP A 332 -4.18 -1.63 5.93
CA ASP A 332 -3.27 -0.49 5.73
C ASP A 332 -4.05 0.84 5.71
N VAL A 333 -5.19 0.88 5.02
CA VAL A 333 -6.10 2.04 5.04
C VAL A 333 -6.60 2.33 6.45
N HIS A 334 -7.01 1.31 7.20
CA HIS A 334 -7.42 1.47 8.60
C HIS A 334 -6.29 2.06 9.46
N ARG A 335 -5.05 1.57 9.35
CA ARG A 335 -3.90 2.12 10.06
C ARG A 335 -3.63 3.58 9.72
N LEU A 336 -3.76 3.95 8.43
CA LEU A 336 -3.62 5.34 8.00
C LEU A 336 -4.70 6.22 8.62
N PHE A 337 -5.96 5.78 8.62
CA PHE A 337 -7.05 6.51 9.26
C PHE A 337 -6.86 6.65 10.77
N SER A 338 -6.45 5.60 11.47
CA SER A 338 -6.16 5.69 12.91
C SER A 338 -5.02 6.65 13.21
N THR A 339 -3.99 6.68 12.37
CA THR A 339 -2.87 7.63 12.51
C THR A 339 -3.33 9.07 12.25
N LEU A 340 -4.17 9.27 11.23
CA LEU A 340 -4.76 10.56 10.90
C LEU A 340 -5.66 11.06 12.04
N GLU A 341 -6.52 10.21 12.57
CA GLU A 341 -7.40 10.50 13.70
C GLU A 341 -6.59 10.91 14.94
N SER A 342 -5.54 10.15 15.28
CA SER A 342 -4.64 10.49 16.39
C SER A 342 -3.96 11.84 16.19
N THR A 343 -3.41 12.08 14.99
CA THR A 343 -2.66 13.31 14.68
C THR A 343 -3.58 14.54 14.71
N LEU A 344 -4.77 14.44 14.10
CA LEU A 344 -5.78 15.49 14.14
C LEU A 344 -6.27 15.72 15.57
N GLY A 345 -6.50 14.66 16.34
CA GLY A 345 -6.90 14.76 17.75
C GLY A 345 -5.87 15.51 18.59
N ASP A 346 -4.59 15.25 18.41
CA ASP A 346 -3.52 15.96 19.12
C ASP A 346 -3.38 17.41 18.65
N ALA A 347 -3.54 17.69 17.36
CA ALA A 347 -3.56 19.04 16.82
C ALA A 347 -4.72 19.87 17.41
N VAL A 348 -5.92 19.28 17.52
CA VAL A 348 -7.10 19.92 18.14
C VAL A 348 -6.84 20.23 19.61
N LYS A 349 -6.28 19.30 20.39
CA LYS A 349 -5.88 19.56 21.79
C LYS A 349 -4.87 20.71 21.88
N GLY A 350 -3.91 20.77 20.97
CA GLY A 350 -2.95 21.86 20.89
C GLY A 350 -3.58 23.22 20.55
N ILE A 351 -4.62 23.23 19.71
CA ILE A 351 -5.43 24.44 19.45
C ILE A 351 -6.19 24.86 20.70
N ASP A 352 -6.84 23.94 21.42
CA ASP A 352 -7.56 24.24 22.67
C ASP A 352 -6.62 24.86 23.71
N ALA A 353 -5.43 24.30 23.89
CA ALA A 353 -4.42 24.84 24.79
C ALA A 353 -4.00 26.28 24.42
N ARG A 354 -3.82 26.57 23.11
CA ARG A 354 -3.51 27.93 22.64
C ARG A 354 -4.67 28.89 22.85
N PHE A 355 -5.91 28.44 22.66
CA PHE A 355 -7.10 29.25 22.90
C PHE A 355 -7.19 29.68 24.37
N ARG A 356 -6.89 28.78 25.32
CA ARG A 356 -6.81 29.13 26.76
C ARG A 356 -5.76 30.18 27.06
N ILE A 357 -4.59 30.12 26.40
CA ILE A 357 -3.55 31.15 26.56
C ILE A 357 -4.05 32.50 26.01
N ALA A 358 -4.70 32.50 24.83
CA ALA A 358 -5.25 33.72 24.24
C ALA A 358 -6.34 34.37 25.11
N ASP A 359 -7.20 33.54 25.73
CA ASP A 359 -8.19 34.00 26.70
C ASP A 359 -7.52 34.63 27.94
N GLY A 360 -6.50 33.96 28.49
CA GLY A 360 -5.71 34.51 29.59
C GLY A 360 -5.03 35.84 29.25
N LEU A 361 -4.48 35.99 28.04
CA LEU A 361 -3.91 37.25 27.56
C LEU A 361 -4.97 38.36 27.44
N SER A 362 -6.17 38.01 27.00
CA SER A 362 -7.28 38.98 26.91
C SER A 362 -7.69 39.48 28.30
N GLN A 363 -7.76 38.59 29.29
CA GLN A 363 -8.00 38.97 30.69
C GLN A 363 -6.89 39.89 31.24
N PHE A 364 -5.62 39.63 30.90
CA PHE A 364 -4.53 40.53 31.29
C PHE A 364 -4.66 41.91 30.64
N ASP A 365 -5.10 42.00 29.39
CA ASP A 365 -5.31 43.27 28.70
C ASP A 365 -6.44 44.09 29.38
N GLU A 366 -7.54 43.44 29.79
CA GLU A 366 -8.59 44.08 30.59
C GLU A 366 -8.08 44.61 31.93
N LEU A 367 -7.20 43.86 32.61
CA LEU A 367 -6.55 44.31 33.84
C LEU A 367 -5.62 45.50 33.59
N LEU A 368 -4.89 45.53 32.47
CA LEU A 368 -4.04 46.66 32.09
C LEU A 368 -4.86 47.92 31.82
N VAL A 369 -5.98 47.80 31.09
CA VAL A 369 -6.90 48.93 30.85
C VAL A 369 -7.45 49.47 32.18
N THR A 370 -7.81 48.57 33.10
CA THR A 370 -8.30 48.94 34.43
C THR A 370 -7.22 49.66 35.24
N LEU A 371 -5.98 49.17 35.20
CA LEU A 371 -4.84 49.80 35.84
C LEU A 371 -4.54 51.20 35.25
N GLU A 372 -4.56 51.33 33.93
CA GLU A 372 -4.35 52.60 33.24
C GLU A 372 -5.40 53.64 33.67
N LYS A 373 -6.68 53.22 33.76
CA LYS A 373 -7.76 54.07 34.26
C LYS A 373 -7.51 54.52 35.70
N SER A 374 -7.13 53.60 36.58
CA SER A 374 -6.81 53.91 37.98
C SER A 374 -5.67 54.92 38.10
N ILE A 375 -4.59 54.76 37.32
CA ILE A 375 -3.47 55.71 37.28
C ILE A 375 -3.95 57.10 36.80
N LYS A 376 -4.77 57.17 35.75
CA LYS A 376 -5.33 58.43 35.26
C LYS A 376 -6.19 59.12 36.32
N ASP A 377 -7.00 58.37 37.06
CA ASP A 377 -7.84 58.90 38.14
C ASP A 377 -6.98 59.45 39.30
N ILE A 378 -5.90 58.75 39.69
CA ILE A 378 -4.93 59.24 40.70
C ILE A 378 -4.25 60.52 40.23
N ILE A 379 -3.82 60.60 38.97
CA ILE A 379 -3.19 61.80 38.40
C ILE A 379 -4.17 62.97 38.45
N LYS A 380 -5.44 62.73 38.08
CA LYS A 380 -6.50 63.75 38.10
C LYS A 380 -6.77 64.26 39.52
N ASP A 381 -6.85 63.36 40.51
CA ASP A 381 -6.99 63.73 41.92
C ASP A 381 -5.79 64.55 42.43
N CYS A 382 -4.57 64.15 42.07
CA CYS A 382 -3.36 64.89 42.42
C CYS A 382 -3.36 66.32 41.85
N GLU A 383 -3.71 66.50 40.57
CA GLU A 383 -3.82 67.82 39.96
C GLU A 383 -4.96 68.65 40.56
N ALA A 384 -6.09 68.03 40.92
CA ALA A 384 -7.17 68.71 41.63
C ALA A 384 -6.71 69.22 43.01
N LYS A 385 -6.07 68.38 43.83
CA LYS A 385 -5.51 68.76 45.14
C LYS A 385 -4.44 69.85 45.01
N LYS A 386 -3.58 69.75 43.98
CA LYS A 386 -2.58 70.77 43.67
C LYS A 386 -3.23 72.11 43.29
N LYS A 387 -4.34 72.10 42.55
CA LYS A 387 -5.11 73.32 42.24
C LYS A 387 -5.71 73.94 43.49
N VAL A 388 -6.33 73.14 44.37
CA VAL A 388 -6.89 73.60 45.66
C VAL A 388 -5.81 74.28 46.52
N LEU A 389 -4.64 73.66 46.63
CA LEU A 389 -3.50 74.23 47.36
C LEU A 389 -2.99 75.54 46.75
N ARG A 390 -3.14 75.75 45.45
CA ARG A 390 -2.76 77.03 44.80
C ARG A 390 -3.80 78.13 45.02
N SER A 391 -5.08 77.78 45.12
CA SER A 391 -6.17 78.76 45.28
C SER A 391 -6.40 79.17 46.73
N ASP A 392 -6.11 78.29 47.69
CA ASP A 392 -6.35 78.54 49.11
C ASP A 392 -5.01 78.69 49.87
N SER A 393 -4.70 79.95 50.21
CA SER A 393 -3.48 80.30 50.94
C SER A 393 -3.42 79.71 52.35
N LEU A 394 -4.56 79.47 53.02
CA LEU A 394 -4.60 78.87 54.35
C LEU A 394 -4.26 77.37 54.26
N LYS A 395 -4.79 76.67 53.26
CA LYS A 395 -4.48 75.25 53.01
C LYS A 395 -3.03 75.03 52.58
N LEU A 396 -2.45 75.98 51.84
CA LEU A 396 -1.02 75.96 51.51
C LEU A 396 -0.15 76.13 52.76
N MET A 397 -0.48 77.10 53.61
CA MET A 397 0.18 77.30 54.90
C MET A 397 0.06 76.06 55.80
N GLU A 398 -1.13 75.47 55.92
CA GLU A 398 -1.37 74.24 56.69
C GLU A 398 -0.49 73.08 56.18
N ARG A 399 -0.38 72.91 54.86
CA ARG A 399 0.51 71.91 54.23
C ARG A 399 1.98 72.20 54.52
N GLU A 400 2.42 73.45 54.43
CA GLU A 400 3.82 73.81 54.71
C GLU A 400 4.19 73.59 56.17
N LEU A 401 3.30 73.95 57.11
CA LEU A 401 3.46 73.66 58.53
C LEU A 401 3.49 72.15 58.80
N PHE A 402 2.64 71.37 58.11
CA PHE A 402 2.67 69.92 58.17
C PHE A 402 3.98 69.34 57.61
N ILE A 403 4.51 69.89 56.52
CA ILE A 403 5.82 69.48 56.00
C ILE A 403 6.92 69.82 57.02
N TYR A 404 6.94 71.05 57.55
CA TYR A 404 7.93 71.47 58.56
C TYR A 404 7.85 70.63 59.84
N PHE A 405 6.67 70.13 60.21
CA PHE A 405 6.54 69.18 61.33
C PHE A 405 7.41 67.94 61.16
N PHE A 406 7.51 67.40 59.93
CA PHE A 406 8.32 66.22 59.64
C PHE A 406 9.74 66.54 59.18
N THR A 407 9.98 67.68 58.55
CA THR A 407 11.28 67.99 57.91
C THR A 407 12.11 69.04 58.64
N ASP A 408 11.51 69.97 59.40
CA ASP A 408 12.22 71.09 60.05
C ASP A 408 11.45 71.68 61.25
N PRO A 409 11.47 71.00 62.42
CA PRO A 409 10.74 71.43 63.63
C PRO A 409 11.12 72.82 64.20
N PRO A 410 12.40 73.27 64.16
CA PRO A 410 12.77 74.62 64.57
C PRO A 410 12.13 75.72 63.73
N ARG A 411 12.02 75.51 62.41
CA ARG A 411 11.35 76.43 61.50
C ARG A 411 9.85 76.47 61.72
N LEU A 412 9.24 75.32 62.06
CA LEU A 412 7.84 75.25 62.49
C LEU A 412 7.58 76.11 63.74
N LYS A 413 8.42 75.98 64.78
CA LYS A 413 8.27 76.77 66.01
C LYS A 413 8.34 78.28 65.75
N ARG A 414 9.26 78.74 64.89
CA ARG A 414 9.35 80.14 64.48
C ARG A 414 8.12 80.61 63.70
N ALA A 415 7.67 79.83 62.72
CA ALA A 415 6.50 80.16 61.91
C ALA A 415 5.21 80.26 62.76
N ILE A 416 5.01 79.34 63.72
CA ILE A 416 3.87 79.38 64.65
C ILE A 416 3.97 80.60 65.59
N ALA A 417 5.15 80.90 66.12
CA ALA A 417 5.35 82.05 67.00
C ALA A 417 5.05 83.38 66.28
N GLU A 418 5.48 83.52 65.01
CA GLU A 418 5.18 84.70 64.19
C GLU A 418 3.68 84.82 63.87
N LEU A 419 3.01 83.68 63.59
CA LEU A 419 1.57 83.65 63.35
C LEU A 419 0.77 84.03 64.60
N SER A 420 1.16 83.53 65.78
CA SER A 420 0.57 83.90 67.07
C SER A 420 0.71 85.40 67.33
N ALA A 421 1.89 85.95 67.09
CA ALA A 421 2.14 87.38 67.27
C ALA A 421 1.27 88.26 66.33
N ARG A 422 1.01 87.82 65.09
CA ARG A 422 0.11 88.53 64.15
C ARG A 422 -1.36 88.47 64.59
N VAL A 423 -1.81 87.34 65.12
CA VAL A 423 -3.18 87.18 65.65
C VAL A 423 -3.38 88.05 66.89
N ASP A 424 -2.42 88.04 67.82
CA ASP A 424 -2.45 88.88 69.01
C ASP A 424 -2.50 90.38 68.64
N ALA A 425 -1.76 90.80 67.59
CA ALA A 425 -1.81 92.17 67.07
C ALA A 425 -3.17 92.53 66.42
N GLN A 426 -3.86 91.58 65.80
CA GLN A 426 -5.18 91.80 65.17
C GLN A 426 -6.32 91.89 66.19
N ILE A 427 -6.23 91.12 67.30
CA ILE A 427 -7.17 91.16 68.43
C ILE A 427 -7.10 92.51 69.16
N ILE A 428 -5.93 93.16 69.18
CA ILE A 428 -5.74 94.49 69.78
C ILE A 428 -6.31 95.61 68.88
N SER A 429 -6.44 95.40 67.57
CA SER A 429 -6.95 96.37 66.58
C SER A 429 -8.48 96.35 66.38
N THR A 430 -9.17 95.35 66.94
CA THR A 430 -10.64 95.16 66.83
C THR A 430 -11.39 95.41 68.15
N LYS A 431 -10.70 95.97 69.15
CA LYS A 431 -11.28 96.65 70.31
C LYS A 431 -11.10 98.15 70.15
#